data_AF-A0A1S4BJ37-F1
#
_entry.id   AF-A0A1S4BJ37-F1
#
_cell.length_a   1.000
_cell.length_b   1.000
_cell.length_c   1.000
_cell.angle_alpha   90.00
_cell.angle_beta   90.00
_cell.angle_gamma   90.00
#
_symmetry.space_group_name_H-M   'P 1'
#
loop_
_entity.id
_entity.type
_entity.pdbx_description
1 polymer ?
#
loop_
_entity_poly.entity_id
_entity_poly.type
_entity_poly.pdbx_seq_one_letter_code
_entity_poly.pdbx_strand_id
1 'polypeptide(L)'
;MDKEGVLQTDLKTITAVLVDFYMELLGTKGDHRIKAFINFFHSGHILTMAQQLDLVKHFNNKEIKNASFSIGSNKSTCPDDYSSDFFKAVWCISKLICKRLRKAITPLVAENQAAFAEGRSQVHNILICHDLLGYNNSKTTPRCLMKIDIRNASDMVSWEFIEKQLLHKLNRK
;
A
#
# COMPACT_ATOMS: atom_id res chain seq x y z
N MET A 1 -4.86 16.75 30.52
CA MET A 1 -5.99 16.34 31.37
C MET A 1 -6.32 14.91 31.00
N ASP A 2 -6.73 14.10 31.98
CA ASP A 2 -7.26 12.76 31.71
C ASP A 2 -8.69 12.82 31.15
N LYS A 3 -9.30 11.64 30.97
CA LYS A 3 -10.64 11.48 30.39
C LYS A 3 -11.75 12.10 31.25
N GLU A 4 -11.46 12.40 32.51
CA GLU A 4 -12.37 13.00 33.49
C GLU A 4 -12.14 14.51 33.62
N GLY A 5 -11.23 15.09 32.82
CA GLY A 5 -10.92 16.51 32.82
C GLY A 5 -9.95 16.93 33.93
N VAL A 6 -9.35 15.98 34.66
CA VAL A 6 -8.43 16.26 35.76
C VAL A 6 -7.03 16.50 35.23
N LEU A 7 -6.37 17.54 35.77
CA LEU A 7 -4.99 17.88 35.41
C LEU A 7 -4.04 16.92 36.12
N GLN A 8 -3.34 16.10 35.33
CA GLN A 8 -2.33 15.17 35.83
C GLN A 8 -0.94 15.78 35.73
N THR A 9 -0.19 15.75 36.83
CA THR A 9 1.18 16.31 36.93
C THR A 9 2.24 15.23 37.12
N ASP A 10 1.84 14.00 37.44
CA ASP A 10 2.75 12.87 37.59
C ASP A 10 3.12 12.24 36.23
N LEU A 11 4.41 12.00 36.01
CA LEU A 11 4.95 11.55 34.72
C LEU A 11 4.43 10.17 34.30
N LYS A 12 4.23 9.25 35.25
CA LYS A 12 3.71 7.91 34.94
C LYS A 12 2.25 8.01 34.51
N THR A 13 1.50 8.83 35.23
CA THR A 13 0.08 9.08 34.98
C THR A 13 -0.14 9.79 33.65
N ILE A 14 0.68 10.81 33.33
CA ILE A 14 0.68 11.49 32.03
C ILE A 14 0.96 10.51 30.91
N THR A 15 1.96 9.63 31.07
CA THR A 15 2.32 8.62 30.06
C THR A 15 1.17 7.66 29.81
N ALA A 16 0.51 7.17 30.87
CA ALA A 16 -0.66 6.30 30.75
C ALA A 16 -1.83 6.99 30.04
N VAL A 17 -2.15 8.24 30.41
CA VAL A 17 -3.19 9.05 29.74
C VAL A 17 -2.88 9.23 28.25
N LEU A 18 -1.62 9.48 27.90
CA LEU A 18 -1.16 9.63 26.52
C LEU A 18 -1.33 8.34 25.71
N VAL A 19 -0.90 7.22 26.29
CA VAL A 19 -1.03 5.89 25.68
C VAL A 19 -2.50 5.53 25.49
N ASP A 20 -3.35 5.76 26.48
CA ASP A 20 -4.79 5.47 26.41
C ASP A 20 -5.51 6.35 25.38
N PHE A 21 -5.19 7.64 25.35
CA PHE A 21 -5.73 8.57 24.35
C PHE A 21 -5.40 8.12 22.94
N TYR A 22 -4.13 7.75 22.69
CA TYR A 22 -3.76 7.23 21.38
C TYR A 22 -4.29 5.81 21.15
N MET A 23 -4.38 4.91 22.12
CA MET A 23 -5.00 3.60 21.87
C MET A 23 -6.47 3.69 21.43
N GLU A 24 -7.22 4.65 22.00
CA GLU A 24 -8.61 4.93 21.62
C GLU A 24 -8.68 5.67 20.28
N LEU A 25 -7.90 6.76 20.18
CA LEU A 25 -7.35 7.39 18.98
C LEU A 25 -7.27 6.47 17.77
N LEU A 26 -6.41 5.49 17.97
CA LEU A 26 -5.81 4.73 16.91
C LEU A 26 -6.58 3.44 16.61
N GLY A 27 -7.60 3.13 17.42
CA GLY A 27 -8.48 1.99 17.32
C GLY A 27 -8.04 0.82 18.20
N THR A 28 -8.99 0.22 18.90
CA THR A 28 -8.78 -1.03 19.63
C THR A 28 -8.71 -2.22 18.68
N LYS A 29 -7.94 -3.27 19.01
CA LYS A 29 -8.04 -4.58 18.34
C LYS A 29 -9.40 -5.22 18.68
N GLY A 30 -10.46 -4.79 18.00
CA GLY A 30 -11.78 -5.42 18.11
C GLY A 30 -11.82 -6.73 17.32
N ASP A 31 -12.30 -7.80 17.97
CA ASP A 31 -12.55 -9.12 17.37
C ASP A 31 -13.65 -9.06 16.27
N HIS A 32 -14.43 -7.97 16.29
CA HIS A 32 -15.46 -7.62 15.30
C HIS A 32 -14.97 -6.54 14.33
N ARG A 33 -13.81 -6.71 13.69
CA ARG A 33 -13.63 -6.02 12.40
C ARG A 33 -14.71 -6.57 11.47
N ILE A 34 -15.65 -5.73 11.07
CA ILE A 34 -16.73 -6.09 10.17
C ILE A 34 -16.12 -6.88 8.99
N LYS A 35 -16.65 -8.08 8.71
CA LYS A 35 -16.37 -8.90 7.51
C LYS A 35 -16.69 -8.19 6.18
N ALA A 36 -16.75 -6.85 6.17
CA ALA A 36 -17.23 -6.02 5.07
C ALA A 36 -16.28 -5.98 3.86
N PHE A 37 -15.10 -6.58 3.89
CA PHE A 37 -14.15 -6.46 2.76
C PHE A 37 -13.65 -7.76 2.16
N ILE A 38 -13.92 -8.94 2.74
CA ILE A 38 -13.42 -10.19 2.14
C ILE A 38 -14.04 -10.40 0.75
N ASN A 39 -15.35 -10.17 0.61
CA ASN A 39 -16.01 -10.27 -0.69
C ASN A 39 -15.46 -9.25 -1.69
N PHE A 40 -15.12 -8.03 -1.25
CA PHE A 40 -14.48 -7.02 -2.09
C PHE A 40 -13.11 -7.47 -2.61
N PHE A 41 -12.27 -8.03 -1.73
CA PHE A 41 -10.98 -8.58 -2.13
C PHE A 41 -11.14 -9.81 -3.04
N HIS A 42 -12.18 -10.63 -2.82
CA HIS A 42 -12.45 -11.81 -3.62
C HIS A 42 -13.13 -11.50 -4.97
N SER A 43 -13.87 -10.39 -5.10
CA SER A 43 -14.60 -10.00 -6.32
C SER A 43 -13.74 -9.28 -7.35
N GLY A 44 -12.49 -8.92 -7.00
CA GLY A 44 -11.56 -8.31 -7.94
C GLY A 44 -10.94 -9.30 -8.94
N HIS A 45 -10.25 -8.77 -9.95
CA HIS A 45 -9.52 -9.54 -10.95
C HIS A 45 -8.59 -10.58 -10.31
N ILE A 46 -8.41 -11.73 -10.98
CA ILE A 46 -7.51 -12.82 -10.58
C ILE A 46 -6.46 -12.95 -11.68
N LEU A 47 -5.22 -13.28 -11.31
CA LEU A 47 -4.16 -13.45 -12.30
C LEU A 47 -4.46 -14.64 -13.21
N THR A 48 -4.22 -14.46 -14.51
CA THR A 48 -4.31 -15.58 -15.47
C THR A 48 -3.17 -16.57 -15.25
N MET A 49 -3.34 -17.81 -15.71
CA MET A 49 -2.29 -18.84 -15.61
C MET A 49 -0.96 -18.37 -16.23
N ALA A 50 -1.01 -17.65 -17.36
CA ALA A 50 0.18 -17.08 -17.98
C ALA A 50 0.88 -16.04 -17.09
N GLN A 51 0.12 -15.19 -16.39
CA GLN A 51 0.66 -14.21 -15.44
C GLN A 51 1.24 -14.88 -14.19
N GLN A 52 0.58 -15.93 -13.68
CA GLN A 52 1.07 -16.72 -12.55
C GLN A 52 2.38 -17.42 -12.90
N LEU A 53 2.48 -18.01 -14.10
CA LEU A 53 3.71 -18.62 -14.58
C LEU A 53 4.83 -17.59 -14.77
N ASP A 54 4.55 -16.37 -15.24
CA ASP A 54 5.57 -15.29 -15.35
C ASP A 54 6.12 -14.88 -13.97
N LEU A 55 5.30 -14.93 -12.92
CA LEU A 55 5.73 -14.64 -11.55
C LEU A 55 6.71 -15.69 -11.01
N VAL A 56 6.44 -16.98 -11.23
CA VAL A 56 7.23 -18.10 -10.68
C VAL A 56 8.44 -18.46 -11.55
N LYS A 57 8.48 -18.03 -12.81
CA LYS A 57 9.56 -18.34 -13.77
C LYS A 57 10.94 -17.96 -13.23
N HIS A 58 12.01 -18.68 -13.55
CA HIS A 58 13.36 -18.21 -13.20
C HIS A 58 13.77 -16.93 -13.95
N PHE A 59 14.53 -16.04 -13.29
CA PHE A 59 15.10 -14.87 -13.96
C PHE A 59 16.18 -15.31 -14.94
N ASN A 60 16.22 -14.70 -16.12
CA ASN A 60 17.24 -15.02 -17.11
C ASN A 60 18.45 -14.05 -17.01
N ASN A 61 19.60 -14.48 -17.53
CA ASN A 61 20.84 -13.69 -17.51
C ASN A 61 20.72 -12.32 -18.20
N LYS A 62 19.83 -12.17 -19.20
CA LYS A 62 19.59 -10.89 -19.87
C LYS A 62 18.83 -9.91 -18.97
N GLU A 63 17.84 -10.39 -18.23
CA GLU A 63 17.11 -9.60 -17.23
C GLU A 63 18.04 -9.15 -16.10
N ILE A 64 18.88 -10.06 -15.60
CA ILE A 64 19.87 -9.76 -14.54
C ILE A 64 20.86 -8.69 -15.01
N LYS A 65 21.43 -8.86 -16.21
CA LYS A 65 22.33 -7.87 -16.81
C LYS A 65 21.63 -6.51 -16.96
N ASN A 66 20.45 -6.48 -17.56
CA ASN A 66 19.71 -5.23 -17.74
C ASN A 66 19.39 -4.54 -16.40
N ALA A 67 18.96 -5.28 -15.38
CA ALA A 67 18.65 -4.72 -14.06
C ALA A 67 19.89 -4.09 -13.39
N SER A 68 21.05 -4.74 -13.53
CA SER A 68 22.35 -4.26 -13.07
C SER A 68 22.79 -2.99 -13.79
N PHE A 69 22.69 -2.95 -15.13
CA PHE A 69 23.06 -1.77 -15.92
C PHE A 69 22.08 -0.59 -15.77
N SER A 70 20.85 -0.84 -15.32
CA SER A 70 19.84 0.21 -15.06
C SER A 70 20.09 0.99 -13.76
N ILE A 71 21.22 0.77 -13.07
CA ILE A 71 21.56 1.46 -11.82
C ILE A 71 22.25 2.78 -12.19
N GLY A 72 21.57 3.90 -11.96
CA GLY A 72 22.20 5.22 -12.02
C GLY A 72 23.24 5.36 -10.90
N SER A 73 24.42 5.85 -11.23
CA SER A 73 25.56 6.07 -10.32
C SER A 73 25.29 7.11 -9.23
N ASN A 74 24.18 7.84 -9.31
CA ASN A 74 23.86 8.97 -8.46
C ASN A 74 22.92 8.61 -7.28
N LYS A 75 23.08 7.41 -6.69
CA LYS A 75 22.26 6.95 -5.56
C LYS A 75 23.08 6.94 -4.27
N SER A 76 22.47 7.42 -3.19
CA SER A 76 23.09 7.56 -1.87
C SER A 76 23.64 6.24 -1.35
N THR A 77 24.90 6.25 -0.90
CA THR A 77 25.57 5.16 -0.19
C THR A 77 25.02 5.05 1.23
N CYS A 78 24.72 3.83 1.67
CA CYS A 78 24.19 3.54 3.00
C CYS A 78 25.31 3.65 4.06
N PRO A 79 25.03 4.06 5.31
CA PRO A 79 26.03 4.25 6.37
C PRO A 79 26.38 2.97 7.16
N ASP A 80 26.17 1.79 6.58
CA ASP A 80 26.56 0.50 7.12
C ASP A 80 27.65 -0.12 6.25
N ASP A 81 28.71 -0.66 6.87
CA ASP A 81 29.99 -1.15 6.27
C ASP A 81 29.89 -2.24 5.17
N TYR A 82 28.73 -2.42 4.52
CA TYR A 82 28.58 -3.29 3.38
C TYR A 82 29.21 -2.69 2.12
N SER A 83 30.04 -3.50 1.45
CA SER A 83 30.60 -3.14 0.14
C SER A 83 29.51 -2.83 -0.88
N SER A 84 29.75 -1.82 -1.73
CA SER A 84 28.84 -1.42 -2.82
C SER A 84 28.40 -2.57 -3.74
N ASP A 85 29.18 -3.65 -3.81
CA ASP A 85 28.87 -4.84 -4.60
C ASP A 85 27.74 -5.68 -3.98
N PHE A 86 27.61 -5.70 -2.65
CA PHE A 86 26.46 -6.30 -1.96
C PHE A 86 25.16 -5.58 -2.35
N PHE A 87 25.18 -4.24 -2.29
CA PHE A 87 24.03 -3.43 -2.68
C PHE A 87 23.68 -3.59 -4.16
N LYS A 88 24.66 -3.70 -5.06
CA LYS A 88 24.38 -4.00 -6.48
C LYS A 88 23.66 -5.34 -6.63
N ALA A 89 24.11 -6.40 -5.96
CA ALA A 89 23.50 -7.72 -6.07
C ALA A 89 22.07 -7.76 -5.49
N VAL A 90 21.88 -7.28 -4.26
CA VAL A 90 20.57 -7.27 -3.58
C VAL A 90 19.58 -6.36 -4.30
N TRP A 91 20.03 -5.18 -4.75
CA TRP A 91 19.20 -4.24 -5.49
C TRP A 91 18.77 -4.79 -6.85
N CYS A 92 19.65 -5.54 -7.54
CA CYS A 92 19.28 -6.22 -8.78
C CYS A 92 18.13 -7.19 -8.56
N ILE A 93 18.20 -8.01 -7.51
CA ILE A 93 17.14 -8.97 -7.17
C ILE A 93 15.84 -8.23 -6.84
N SER A 94 15.89 -7.21 -5.99
CA SER A 94 14.72 -6.39 -5.65
C SER A 94 14.08 -5.74 -6.88
N LYS A 95 14.88 -5.15 -7.79
CA LYS A 95 14.38 -4.57 -9.06
C LYS A 95 13.68 -5.60 -9.95
N LEU A 96 14.26 -6.79 -10.06
CA LEU A 96 13.73 -7.87 -10.88
C LEU A 96 12.37 -8.35 -10.34
N ILE A 97 12.28 -8.56 -9.03
CA ILE A 97 11.04 -8.90 -8.34
C ILE A 97 10.01 -7.78 -8.52
N CYS A 98 10.37 -6.53 -8.25
CA CYS A 98 9.51 -5.37 -8.44
C CYS A 98 8.96 -5.27 -9.87
N LYS A 99 9.79 -5.51 -10.88
CA LYS A 99 9.39 -5.47 -12.28
C LYS A 99 8.33 -6.53 -12.61
N ARG A 100 8.46 -7.74 -12.06
CA ARG A 100 7.47 -8.81 -12.26
C ARG A 100 6.19 -8.56 -11.48
N LEU A 101 6.31 -8.20 -10.22
CA LEU A 101 5.17 -7.85 -9.37
C LEU A 101 4.38 -6.71 -10.00
N ARG A 102 5.03 -5.71 -10.60
CA ARG A 102 4.35 -4.62 -11.27
C ARG A 102 3.39 -5.11 -12.36
N LYS A 103 3.83 -6.02 -13.24
CA LYS A 103 2.96 -6.58 -14.30
C LYS A 103 1.73 -7.30 -13.73
N ALA A 104 1.90 -7.97 -12.59
CA ALA A 104 0.82 -8.68 -11.91
C ALA A 104 -0.09 -7.75 -11.12
N ILE A 105 0.44 -6.68 -10.53
CA ILE A 105 -0.34 -5.73 -9.71
C ILE A 105 -1.21 -4.84 -10.61
N THR A 106 -0.72 -4.39 -11.78
CA THR A 106 -1.48 -3.52 -12.70
C THR A 106 -2.91 -4.00 -12.99
N PRO A 107 -3.18 -5.28 -13.31
CA PRO A 107 -4.55 -5.77 -13.51
C PRO A 107 -5.32 -6.00 -12.19
N LEU A 108 -4.64 -6.09 -11.05
CA LEU A 108 -5.28 -6.28 -9.74
C LEU A 108 -5.77 -4.96 -9.13
N VAL A 109 -5.16 -3.83 -9.50
CA VAL A 109 -5.55 -2.50 -9.02
C VAL A 109 -6.67 -1.90 -9.88
N ALA A 110 -7.70 -1.39 -9.22
CA ALA A 110 -8.84 -0.76 -9.90
C ALA A 110 -8.38 0.45 -10.72
N GLU A 111 -9.06 0.76 -11.82
CA GLU A 111 -8.65 1.82 -12.76
C GLU A 111 -8.57 3.21 -12.11
N ASN A 112 -9.38 3.46 -11.09
CA ASN A 112 -9.41 4.70 -10.31
C ASN A 112 -8.25 4.84 -9.30
N GLN A 113 -7.41 3.81 -9.12
CA GLN A 113 -6.18 3.91 -8.34
C GLN A 113 -5.07 4.48 -9.22
N ALA A 114 -4.88 5.80 -9.17
CA ALA A 114 -3.93 6.51 -10.03
C ALA A 114 -2.50 6.55 -9.48
N ALA A 115 -2.29 6.35 -8.18
CA ALA A 115 -0.96 6.37 -7.56
C ALA A 115 -0.25 5.03 -7.74
N PHE A 116 1.07 5.07 -7.97
CA PHE A 116 1.95 3.90 -8.05
C PHE A 116 1.61 2.84 -9.12
N ALA A 117 0.75 3.18 -10.09
CA ALA A 117 0.44 2.36 -11.25
C ALA A 117 1.05 2.99 -12.52
N GLU A 118 1.88 2.23 -13.22
CA GLU A 118 2.57 2.70 -14.42
C GLU A 118 1.55 3.06 -15.52
N GLY A 119 1.74 4.21 -16.16
CA GLY A 119 0.83 4.73 -17.18
C GLY A 119 -0.43 5.42 -16.64
N ARG A 120 -0.61 5.50 -15.31
CA ARG A 120 -1.70 6.27 -14.70
C ARG A 120 -1.19 7.60 -14.15
N SER A 121 -1.99 8.66 -14.33
CA SER A 121 -1.67 10.00 -13.84
C SER A 121 -2.56 10.35 -12.67
N GLN A 122 -1.96 10.78 -11.56
CA GLN A 122 -2.68 11.30 -10.40
C GLN A 122 -3.58 12.49 -10.77
N VAL A 123 -3.22 13.25 -11.80
CA VAL A 123 -4.02 14.37 -12.32
C VAL A 123 -5.40 13.91 -12.79
N HIS A 124 -5.53 12.69 -13.32
CA HIS A 124 -6.80 12.15 -13.78
C HIS A 124 -7.84 12.06 -12.63
N ASN A 125 -7.41 11.62 -11.45
CA ASN A 125 -8.29 11.57 -10.28
C ASN A 125 -8.71 12.96 -9.81
N ILE A 126 -7.85 13.97 -9.97
CA ILE A 126 -8.19 15.37 -9.65
C ILE A 126 -9.27 15.88 -10.61
N LEU A 127 -9.13 15.60 -11.91
CA LEU A 127 -10.12 15.98 -12.93
C LEU A 127 -11.46 15.30 -12.69
N ILE A 128 -11.49 14.00 -12.41
CA ILE A 128 -12.73 13.28 -12.06
C ILE A 128 -13.42 13.93 -10.84
N CYS A 129 -12.66 14.20 -9.78
CA CYS A 129 -13.21 14.88 -8.59
C CYS A 129 -13.75 16.27 -8.91
N HIS A 130 -13.03 17.05 -9.73
CA HIS A 130 -13.46 18.38 -10.17
C HIS A 130 -14.79 18.31 -10.94
N ASP A 131 -14.90 17.40 -11.90
CA ASP A 131 -16.11 17.23 -12.71
C ASP A 131 -17.29 16.78 -11.84
N LEU A 132 -17.08 15.82 -10.94
CA LEU A 132 -18.10 15.37 -9.98
C LEU A 132 -18.63 16.51 -9.09
N LEU A 133 -17.75 17.43 -8.69
CA LEU A 133 -18.12 18.61 -7.90
C LEU A 133 -18.81 19.68 -8.75
N GLY A 134 -18.45 19.81 -10.03
CA GLY A 134 -19.09 20.75 -10.96
C GLY A 134 -20.58 20.49 -11.21
N TYR A 135 -21.05 19.27 -10.98
CA TYR A 135 -22.48 18.91 -11.06
C TYR A 135 -23.26 19.19 -9.75
N ASN A 136 -22.63 19.80 -8.76
CA ASN A 136 -23.26 20.10 -7.47
C ASN A 136 -23.99 21.46 -7.52
N ASN A 137 -25.16 21.49 -8.16
CA ASN A 137 -26.01 22.68 -8.29
C ASN A 137 -27.24 22.56 -7.38
N SER A 138 -27.89 23.68 -7.05
CA SER A 138 -29.07 23.74 -6.16
C SER A 138 -30.28 22.90 -6.60
N LYS A 139 -30.26 22.34 -7.81
CA LYS A 139 -31.31 21.49 -8.40
C LYS A 139 -30.98 19.99 -8.35
N THR A 140 -29.80 19.59 -7.88
CA THR A 140 -29.40 18.18 -7.79
C THR A 140 -29.66 17.63 -6.39
N THR A 141 -29.77 16.30 -6.29
CA THR A 141 -29.90 15.62 -4.99
C THR A 141 -28.72 15.95 -4.09
N PRO A 142 -28.90 16.11 -2.77
CA PRO A 142 -27.80 16.35 -1.83
C PRO A 142 -26.67 15.33 -2.03
N ARG A 143 -25.44 15.83 -2.14
CA ARG A 143 -24.21 15.04 -2.33
C ARG A 143 -23.17 15.43 -1.30
N CYS A 144 -22.35 14.48 -0.86
CA CYS A 144 -21.21 14.74 0.01
C CYS A 144 -19.93 14.15 -0.60
N LEU A 145 -18.81 14.83 -0.38
CA LEU A 145 -17.48 14.34 -0.67
C LEU A 145 -16.83 13.95 0.67
N MET A 146 -16.42 12.70 0.80
CA MET A 146 -15.71 12.22 1.98
C MET A 146 -14.22 12.05 1.65
N LYS A 147 -13.38 12.83 2.33
CA LYS A 147 -11.93 12.63 2.32
C LYS A 147 -11.56 11.72 3.49
N ILE A 148 -11.03 10.54 3.18
CA ILE A 148 -10.56 9.58 4.18
C ILE A 148 -9.03 9.62 4.14
N ASP A 149 -8.41 9.93 5.28
CA ASP A 149 -6.95 9.88 5.45
C ASP A 149 -6.61 8.70 6.38
N ILE A 150 -5.64 7.89 5.96
CA ILE A 150 -5.24 6.65 6.64
C ILE A 150 -3.77 6.83 7.04
N ARG A 151 -3.35 6.29 8.19
CA ARG A 151 -1.93 6.36 8.54
C ARG A 151 -1.09 5.57 7.55
N ASN A 152 0.21 5.83 7.60
CA ASN A 152 1.19 5.19 6.75
C ASN A 152 0.98 3.67 6.73
N ALA A 153 0.85 3.13 5.52
CA ALA A 153 0.61 1.71 5.30
C ALA A 153 1.71 0.85 5.93
N SER A 154 2.95 1.32 5.96
CA SER A 154 4.07 0.60 6.57
C SER A 154 3.87 0.31 8.07
N ASP A 155 3.14 1.18 8.77
CA ASP A 155 2.93 1.06 10.22
C ASP A 155 1.63 0.30 10.57
N MET A 156 0.72 0.15 9.60
CA MET A 156 -0.62 -0.39 9.81
C MET A 156 -0.90 -1.73 9.12
N VAL A 157 -0.14 -2.07 8.09
CA VAL A 157 -0.40 -3.26 7.28
C VAL A 157 0.08 -4.52 8.01
N SER A 158 -0.81 -5.49 8.14
CA SER A 158 -0.46 -6.85 8.58
C SER A 158 0.13 -7.64 7.41
N TRP A 159 1.36 -8.12 7.55
CA TRP A 159 2.01 -8.97 6.56
C TRP A 159 1.24 -10.28 6.31
N GLU A 160 0.72 -10.91 7.37
CA GLU A 160 -0.12 -12.11 7.28
C GLU A 160 -1.37 -11.87 6.44
N PHE A 161 -1.98 -10.69 6.56
CA PHE A 161 -3.12 -10.32 5.74
C PHE A 161 -2.74 -10.21 4.26
N ILE A 162 -1.64 -9.52 3.94
CA ILE A 162 -1.15 -9.37 2.56
C ILE A 162 -0.83 -10.73 1.94
N GLU A 163 -0.10 -11.59 2.67
CA GLU A 163 0.22 -12.94 2.24
C GLU A 163 -1.04 -13.75 1.92
N LYS A 164 -2.02 -13.76 2.83
CA LYS A 164 -3.29 -14.46 2.64
C LYS A 164 -4.05 -13.97 1.40
N GLN A 165 -4.09 -12.66 1.16
CA GLN A 165 -4.77 -12.11 -0.03
C GLN A 165 -4.03 -12.45 -1.32
N LEU A 166 -2.70 -12.37 -1.33
CA LEU A 166 -1.88 -12.73 -2.49
C LEU A 166 -2.03 -14.21 -2.83
N LEU A 167 -1.96 -15.10 -1.83
CA LEU A 167 -2.18 -16.53 -2.03
C LEU A 167 -3.58 -16.82 -2.56
N HIS A 168 -4.62 -16.13 -2.07
CA HIS A 168 -5.97 -16.28 -2.61
C HIS A 168 -6.07 -15.89 -4.09
N LYS A 169 -5.39 -14.81 -4.50
CA LYS A 169 -5.34 -14.35 -5.91
C LYS A 169 -4.46 -15.22 -6.81
N LEU A 170 -3.58 -16.04 -6.23
CA LEU A 170 -2.71 -16.96 -6.95
C LEU A 170 -3.28 -18.39 -7.02
N ASN A 171 -4.10 -18.82 -6.07
CA ASN A 171 -4.54 -20.22 -5.95
C ASN A 171 -6.07 -20.38 -5.94
N ARG A 172 -6.70 -20.26 -7.10
CA ARG A 172 -7.97 -20.96 -7.34
C ARG A 172 -7.77 -22.00 -8.44
N LYS A 173 -7.90 -23.27 -8.04
CA LYS A 173 -8.17 -24.40 -8.93
C LYS A 173 -9.48 -24.18 -9.66
#